data_AF-W0SCN4-F1
#
_entry.id   AF-W0SCN4-F1
#
_cell.length_a   1.000
_cell.length_b   1.000
_cell.length_c   1.000
_cell.angle_alpha   90.00
_cell.angle_beta   90.00
_cell.angle_gamma   90.00
#
_symmetry.space_group_name_H-M   'P 1'
#
loop_
_entity.id
_entity.type
_entity.pdbx_description
1 polymer ?
#
loop_
_entity_poly.entity_id
_entity_poly.type
_entity_poly.pdbx_seq_one_letter_code
_entity_poly.pdbx_strand_id
1 'polypeptide(L)'
;MPHFLDNQIILLYFLLSVVILFFASLSIISKSNKLDNATLFFAFVLITCFYGLRFPGTTDTKMYLAEFDSLSNLASFTWGWGFYGLMKFIALFGKSHDIYIFISSLFLTSCLLIFILFTFKGKSYKSLFLMACFYSWDVLELSTNAYRQGVAALIAGIACILFYRKRFLSATLLFYVALSFHWGAVVVVLACIVSFFFLNSRMIVYAARFALVMFLCAIFIKVDIVGLLYEHVSSLGFLFSGVNLSSKADAYLAGGVEGANFYDFNIPRRIYNILTTIIPLGMFVIYTINKKNMEYFFSDSQRICILSLFSLLSIYGVLLISMTWFMRNFYWNTFFACAFYPLFLEFIQQKIPKKLTKYCIALSVFLLLLSCITMWRTPSIFISYP
;
A
#
# COMPACT_ATOMS: atom_id res chain seq x y z
N MET A 1 -17.95 -15.98 3.06
CA MET A 1 -18.25 -15.38 4.37
C MET A 1 -16.95 -14.81 4.95
N PRO A 2 -16.95 -13.82 5.86
CA PRO A 2 -15.71 -13.43 6.54
C PRO A 2 -15.13 -14.60 7.35
N HIS A 3 -13.82 -14.86 7.22
CA HIS A 3 -13.17 -16.04 7.81
C HIS A 3 -13.19 -16.06 9.34
N PHE A 4 -13.31 -14.90 9.98
CA PHE A 4 -13.43 -14.82 11.44
C PHE A 4 -14.71 -15.47 11.99
N LEU A 5 -15.71 -15.77 11.16
CA LEU A 5 -16.90 -16.46 11.61
C LEU A 5 -16.68 -17.97 11.74
N ASP A 6 -15.68 -18.51 11.06
CA ASP A 6 -15.42 -19.95 10.99
C ASP A 6 -14.07 -20.33 11.66
N ASN A 7 -13.19 -19.36 11.94
CA ASN A 7 -11.87 -19.59 12.55
C ASN A 7 -11.68 -18.77 13.85
N GLN A 8 -11.51 -19.48 14.98
CA GLN A 8 -11.41 -18.88 16.32
C GLN A 8 -10.19 -17.95 16.48
N ILE A 9 -9.06 -18.28 15.85
CA ILE A 9 -7.84 -17.45 15.90
C ILE A 9 -8.08 -16.13 15.17
N ILE A 10 -8.70 -16.20 13.99
CA ILE A 10 -9.04 -15.01 13.21
C ILE A 10 -10.11 -14.18 13.92
N LEU A 11 -11.06 -14.81 14.60
CA LEU A 11 -12.02 -14.12 15.47
C LEU A 11 -11.31 -13.33 16.58
N LEU A 12 -10.33 -13.93 17.24
CA LEU A 12 -9.53 -13.24 18.26
C LEU A 12 -8.83 -12.01 17.67
N TYR A 13 -8.15 -12.14 16.54
CA TYR A 13 -7.50 -11.01 15.87
C TYR A 13 -8.49 -9.92 15.47
N PHE A 14 -9.65 -10.30 14.95
CA PHE A 14 -10.73 -9.37 14.63
C PHE A 14 -11.19 -8.59 15.86
N LEU A 15 -11.51 -9.27 16.96
CA LEU A 15 -11.96 -8.64 18.21
C LEU A 15 -10.89 -7.70 18.81
N LEU A 16 -9.63 -8.14 18.85
CA LEU A 16 -8.52 -7.31 19.30
C LEU A 16 -8.34 -6.07 18.42
N SER A 17 -8.50 -6.22 17.10
CA SER A 17 -8.43 -5.09 16.15
C SER A 17 -9.52 -4.06 16.42
N VAL A 18 -10.75 -4.48 16.77
CA VAL A 18 -11.88 -3.60 17.10
C VAL A 18 -11.58 -2.81 18.38
N VAL A 19 -11.04 -3.46 19.41
CA VAL A 19 -10.65 -2.81 20.66
C VAL A 19 -9.55 -1.78 20.42
N ILE A 20 -8.54 -2.12 19.63
CA ILE A 20 -7.45 -1.19 19.28
C ILE A 20 -7.98 -0.01 18.45
N LEU A 21 -8.88 -0.25 17.50
CA LEU A 21 -9.53 0.81 16.72
C LEU A 21 -10.32 1.77 17.60
N PHE A 22 -11.03 1.25 18.61
CA PHE A 22 -11.73 2.06 19.61
C PHE A 22 -10.75 2.99 20.36
N PHE A 23 -9.63 2.46 20.86
CA PHE A 23 -8.62 3.28 21.54
C PHE A 23 -7.93 4.28 20.59
N ALA A 24 -7.76 3.93 19.31
CA ALA A 24 -7.24 4.83 18.28
C ALA A 24 -8.19 6.01 18.01
N SER A 25 -9.51 5.75 17.97
CA SER A 25 -10.51 6.81 17.93
C SER A 25 -10.49 7.68 19.18
N LEU A 26 -10.40 7.05 20.35
CA LEU A 26 -10.39 7.76 21.63
C LEU A 26 -9.17 8.67 21.76
N SER A 27 -7.99 8.25 21.29
CA SER A 27 -6.78 9.10 21.31
C SER A 27 -6.91 10.34 20.43
N ILE A 28 -7.63 10.25 19.31
CA ILE A 28 -7.92 11.40 18.44
C ILE A 28 -8.92 12.35 19.13
N ILE A 29 -10.03 11.82 19.65
CA ILE A 29 -11.10 12.60 20.28
C ILE A 29 -10.58 13.32 21.53
N SER A 30 -9.79 12.63 22.36
CA SER A 30 -9.15 13.20 23.56
C SER A 30 -7.89 14.02 23.24
N LYS A 31 -7.42 14.03 21.99
CA LYS A 31 -6.16 14.65 21.55
C LYS A 31 -4.94 14.19 22.37
N SER A 32 -4.97 12.95 22.83
CA SER A 32 -3.94 12.38 23.69
C SER A 32 -2.86 11.66 22.88
N ASN A 33 -1.72 12.32 22.71
CA ASN A 33 -0.52 11.71 22.10
C ASN A 33 -0.01 10.51 22.90
N LYS A 34 -0.15 10.54 24.23
CA LYS A 34 0.26 9.42 25.10
C LYS A 34 -0.60 8.19 24.84
N LEU A 35 -1.92 8.36 24.76
CA LEU A 35 -2.84 7.27 24.42
C LEU A 35 -2.59 6.77 23.00
N ASP A 36 -2.41 7.67 22.02
CA ASP A 36 -2.13 7.27 20.63
C ASP A 36 -0.83 6.44 20.52
N ASN A 37 0.23 6.81 21.25
CA ASN A 37 1.48 6.06 21.25
C ASN A 37 1.34 4.68 21.91
N ALA A 38 0.59 4.59 23.02
CA ALA A 38 0.30 3.31 23.67
C ALA A 38 -0.52 2.40 22.75
N THR A 39 -1.58 2.93 22.16
CA THR A 39 -2.42 2.20 21.19
C THR A 39 -1.61 1.79 19.95
N LEU A 40 -0.73 2.66 19.45
CA LEU A 40 0.16 2.35 18.32
C LEU A 40 1.07 1.15 18.63
N PHE A 41 1.60 1.05 19.85
CA PHE A 41 2.38 -0.10 20.28
C PHE A 41 1.55 -1.40 20.27
N PHE A 42 0.35 -1.37 20.85
CA PHE A 42 -0.54 -2.55 20.84
C PHE A 42 -0.96 -2.94 19.41
N ALA A 43 -1.25 -1.97 18.55
CA ALA A 43 -1.53 -2.20 17.14
C ALA A 43 -0.32 -2.83 16.42
N PHE A 44 0.89 -2.33 16.67
CA PHE A 44 2.11 -2.89 16.11
C PHE A 44 2.32 -4.36 16.52
N VAL A 45 2.12 -4.68 17.80
CA VAL A 45 2.21 -6.06 18.30
C VAL A 45 1.14 -6.93 17.64
N LEU A 46 -0.12 -6.49 17.62
CA LEU A 46 -1.22 -7.24 16.99
C LEU A 46 -0.89 -7.59 15.53
N ILE A 47 -0.46 -6.60 14.75
CA ILE A 47 -0.21 -6.75 13.31
C ILE A 47 1.03 -7.62 13.07
N THR A 48 2.07 -7.46 13.89
CA THR A 48 3.27 -8.31 13.80
C THR A 48 2.93 -9.77 14.09
N CYS A 49 2.15 -10.04 15.13
CA CYS A 49 1.69 -11.39 15.44
C CYS A 49 0.77 -11.95 14.35
N PHE A 50 -0.15 -11.13 13.83
CA PHE A 50 -1.02 -11.53 12.74
C PHE A 50 -0.20 -11.92 11.50
N TYR A 51 0.68 -11.06 10.99
CA TYR A 51 1.47 -11.45 9.81
C TYR A 51 2.52 -12.52 10.10
N GLY A 52 3.07 -12.57 11.32
CA GLY A 52 4.21 -13.38 11.69
C GLY A 52 3.90 -14.78 12.24
N LEU A 53 2.67 -15.04 12.68
CA LEU A 53 2.24 -16.35 13.20
C LEU A 53 1.34 -17.12 12.22
N ARG A 54 1.33 -16.69 10.96
CA ARG A 54 0.54 -17.31 9.90
C ARG A 54 1.24 -18.52 9.29
N PHE A 55 0.46 -19.34 8.59
CA PHE A 55 1.00 -20.40 7.73
C PHE A 55 1.68 -19.83 6.46
N PRO A 56 2.82 -20.39 6.01
CA PRO A 56 3.54 -19.96 4.81
C PRO A 56 2.90 -20.45 3.49
N GLY A 57 1.58 -20.30 3.32
CA GLY A 57 0.84 -20.95 2.23
C GLY A 57 0.82 -20.25 0.87
N THR A 58 1.16 -18.96 0.81
CA THR A 58 0.98 -18.11 -0.39
C THR A 58 2.07 -18.31 -1.45
N THR A 59 1.74 -18.06 -2.71
CA THR A 59 2.59 -18.39 -3.87
C THR A 59 3.98 -17.75 -3.81
N ASP A 60 4.06 -16.42 -3.64
CA ASP A 60 5.35 -15.73 -3.63
C ASP A 60 6.14 -16.07 -2.34
N THR A 61 5.46 -16.27 -1.20
CA THR A 61 6.11 -16.70 0.05
C THR A 61 6.81 -18.06 -0.12
N LYS A 62 6.16 -19.02 -0.78
CA LYS A 62 6.77 -20.34 -1.05
C LYS A 62 8.05 -20.22 -1.88
N MET A 63 8.07 -19.34 -2.88
CA MET A 63 9.28 -19.06 -3.66
C MET A 63 10.38 -18.44 -2.78
N TYR A 64 10.02 -17.49 -1.92
CA TYR A 64 10.99 -16.89 -0.99
C TYR A 64 11.58 -17.90 -0.02
N LEU A 65 10.77 -18.84 0.48
CA LEU A 65 11.23 -19.90 1.38
C LEU A 65 12.17 -20.88 0.68
N ALA A 66 11.88 -21.28 -0.56
CA ALA A 66 12.78 -22.15 -1.31
C ALA A 66 14.19 -21.53 -1.47
N GLU A 67 14.26 -20.23 -1.69
CA GLU A 67 15.52 -19.46 -1.80
C GLU A 67 16.19 -19.21 -0.44
N PHE A 68 15.40 -19.08 0.62
CA PHE A 68 15.91 -19.06 1.99
C PHE A 68 16.55 -20.40 2.39
N ASP A 69 15.92 -21.51 2.02
CA ASP A 69 16.42 -22.88 2.27
C ASP A 69 17.75 -23.14 1.54
N SER A 70 17.89 -22.58 0.34
CA SER A 70 19.06 -22.69 -0.55
C SER A 70 20.04 -21.50 -0.47
N LEU A 71 19.91 -20.66 0.57
CA LEU A 71 20.61 -19.38 0.68
C LEU A 71 22.14 -19.53 0.76
N SER A 72 22.81 -19.33 -0.36
CA SER A 72 24.26 -19.48 -0.52
C SER A 72 24.98 -18.12 -0.60
N ASN A 73 25.22 -17.60 -1.80
CA ASN A 73 25.92 -16.34 -2.05
C ASN A 73 25.04 -15.35 -2.84
N LEU A 74 25.45 -14.08 -2.89
CA LEU A 74 24.69 -13.03 -3.57
C LEU A 74 24.66 -13.22 -5.10
N ALA A 75 25.72 -13.76 -5.70
CA ALA A 75 25.81 -13.91 -7.15
C ALA A 75 24.82 -14.94 -7.71
N SER A 76 24.45 -15.94 -6.91
CA SER A 76 23.46 -16.96 -7.26
C SER A 76 22.05 -16.63 -6.78
N PHE A 77 21.82 -15.47 -6.16
CA PHE A 77 20.51 -15.10 -5.63
C PHE A 77 19.64 -14.46 -6.71
N THR A 78 18.40 -14.94 -6.86
CA THR A 78 17.47 -14.58 -7.95
C THR A 78 17.01 -13.11 -7.95
N TRP A 79 17.47 -12.32 -7.00
CA TRP A 79 16.83 -11.10 -6.55
C TRP A 79 17.84 -10.03 -6.10
N GLY A 80 17.34 -8.86 -5.70
CA GLY A 80 18.20 -7.75 -5.31
C GLY A 80 18.89 -7.95 -3.96
N TRP A 81 20.04 -7.27 -3.80
CA TRP A 81 20.93 -7.41 -2.65
C TRP A 81 20.27 -7.02 -1.31
N GLY A 82 19.29 -6.11 -1.31
CA GLY A 82 18.58 -5.74 -0.09
C GLY A 82 17.78 -6.91 0.48
N PHE A 83 17.12 -7.68 -0.40
CA PHE A 83 16.40 -8.87 0.02
C PHE A 83 17.34 -10.01 0.45
N TYR A 84 18.47 -10.16 -0.25
CA TYR A 84 19.52 -11.10 0.15
C TYR A 84 20.05 -10.79 1.55
N GLY A 85 20.39 -9.53 1.81
CA GLY A 85 20.90 -9.07 3.10
C GLY A 85 19.89 -9.33 4.22
N LEU A 86 18.61 -9.10 3.97
CA LEU A 86 17.55 -9.44 4.93
C LEU A 86 17.48 -10.96 5.17
N MET A 87 17.48 -11.79 4.14
CA MET A 87 17.46 -13.25 4.31
C MET A 87 18.67 -13.74 5.10
N LYS A 88 19.86 -13.21 4.83
CA LYS A 88 21.06 -13.53 5.62
C LYS A 88 20.92 -13.10 7.07
N PHE A 89 20.33 -11.93 7.34
CA PHE A 89 20.05 -11.48 8.69
C PHE A 89 19.07 -12.41 9.43
N ILE A 90 17.96 -12.81 8.78
CA ILE A 90 17.00 -13.77 9.34
C ILE A 90 17.70 -15.10 9.67
N ALA A 91 18.57 -15.59 8.77
CA ALA A 91 19.29 -16.85 8.95
C ALA A 91 20.20 -16.87 10.19
N LEU A 92 20.57 -15.71 10.76
CA LEU A 92 21.29 -15.62 12.03
C LEU A 92 20.46 -16.11 13.23
N PHE A 93 19.13 -16.04 13.13
CA PHE A 93 18.20 -16.47 14.19
C PHE A 93 17.76 -17.93 14.01
N GLY A 94 17.89 -18.47 12.80
CA GLY A 94 17.57 -19.86 12.48
C GLY A 94 17.11 -20.02 11.03
N LYS A 95 17.01 -21.28 10.58
CA LYS A 95 16.65 -21.64 9.21
C LYS A 95 15.22 -22.19 9.04
N SER A 96 14.42 -22.26 10.11
CA SER A 96 13.04 -22.73 10.00
C SER A 96 12.16 -21.71 9.27
N HIS A 97 11.13 -22.19 8.56
CA HIS A 97 10.16 -21.34 7.87
C HIS A 97 9.41 -20.41 8.84
N ASP A 98 9.08 -20.87 10.05
CA ASP A 98 8.39 -20.05 11.06
C ASP A 98 9.20 -18.82 11.47
N ILE A 99 10.51 -19.02 11.72
CA ILE A 99 11.45 -17.91 12.00
C ILE A 99 11.50 -16.93 10.83
N TYR A 100 11.55 -17.44 9.59
CA TYR A 100 11.51 -16.58 8.41
C TYR A 100 10.23 -15.73 8.35
N ILE A 101 9.06 -16.35 8.53
CA ILE A 101 7.76 -15.66 8.49
C ILE A 101 7.65 -14.62 9.60
N PHE A 102 8.05 -14.96 10.83
CA PHE A 102 7.97 -14.05 11.95
C PHE A 102 8.91 -12.85 11.80
N ILE A 103 10.19 -13.07 11.50
CA ILE A 103 11.17 -11.98 11.41
C ILE A 103 10.93 -11.10 10.18
N SER A 104 10.55 -11.68 9.04
CA SER A 104 10.17 -10.88 7.86
C SER A 104 8.95 -10.00 8.17
N SER A 105 7.93 -10.55 8.82
CA SER A 105 6.74 -9.79 9.24
C SER A 105 7.08 -8.67 10.23
N LEU A 106 7.95 -8.95 11.21
CA LEU A 106 8.48 -7.95 12.13
C LEU A 106 9.24 -6.83 11.40
N PHE A 107 10.03 -7.18 10.37
CA PHE A 107 10.77 -6.21 9.59
C PHE A 107 9.83 -5.28 8.80
N LEU A 108 8.86 -5.82 8.07
CA LEU A 108 7.89 -5.02 7.31
C LEU A 108 7.04 -4.13 8.24
N THR A 109 6.54 -4.68 9.34
CA THR A 109 5.75 -3.91 10.31
C THR A 109 6.60 -2.83 10.99
N SER A 110 7.90 -3.07 11.20
CA SER A 110 8.84 -2.05 11.68
C SER A 110 9.05 -0.94 10.65
N CYS A 111 9.22 -1.28 9.37
CA CYS A 111 9.26 -0.29 8.29
C CYS A 111 7.97 0.56 8.26
N LEU A 112 6.81 -0.08 8.43
CA LEU A 112 5.52 0.60 8.48
C LEU A 112 5.42 1.53 9.69
N LEU A 113 5.84 1.06 10.87
CA LEU A 113 5.90 1.88 12.09
C LEU A 113 6.78 3.12 11.89
N ILE A 114 7.98 2.95 11.32
CA ILE A 114 8.90 4.06 11.01
C ILE A 114 8.23 5.03 10.04
N PHE A 115 7.62 4.54 8.96
CA PHE A 115 6.91 5.39 8.00
C PHE A 115 5.80 6.22 8.67
N ILE A 116 5.00 5.60 9.53
CA ILE A 116 3.93 6.27 10.29
C ILE A 116 4.50 7.32 11.25
N LEU A 117 5.54 6.99 12.01
CA LEU A 117 6.19 7.91 12.95
C LEU A 117 6.80 9.12 12.24
N PHE A 118 7.41 8.91 11.06
CA PHE A 118 7.96 9.99 10.24
C PHE A 118 6.87 10.90 9.68
N THR A 119 5.74 10.31 9.30
CA THR A 119 4.61 11.01 8.71
C THR A 119 3.82 11.78 9.77
N PHE A 120 3.37 11.14 10.85
CA PHE A 120 2.49 11.78 11.83
C PHE A 120 3.21 12.16 13.13
N LYS A 121 4.48 12.61 13.01
CA LYS A 121 5.30 13.01 14.17
C LYS A 121 4.57 14.04 15.04
N GLY A 122 4.45 13.74 16.32
CA GLY A 122 3.82 14.63 17.32
C GLY A 122 2.30 14.77 17.22
N LYS A 123 1.64 14.01 16.33
CA LYS A 123 0.19 14.03 16.16
C LYS A 123 -0.45 12.75 16.74
N SER A 124 -1.71 12.85 17.16
CA SER A 124 -2.47 11.76 17.79
C SER A 124 -3.27 10.91 16.79
N TYR A 125 -2.73 10.68 15.59
CA TYR A 125 -3.40 9.94 14.51
C TYR A 125 -2.66 8.67 14.07
N LYS A 126 -1.57 8.31 14.76
CA LYS A 126 -0.63 7.28 14.30
C LYS A 126 -1.23 5.89 14.39
N SER A 127 -1.91 5.60 15.50
CA SER A 127 -2.59 4.33 15.70
C SER A 127 -3.70 4.12 14.66
N LEU A 128 -4.50 5.15 14.36
CA LEU A 128 -5.52 5.07 13.31
C LEU A 128 -4.91 4.81 11.93
N PHE A 129 -3.79 5.45 11.59
CA PHE A 129 -3.11 5.17 10.34
C PHE A 129 -2.68 3.70 10.26
N LEU A 130 -2.08 3.18 11.33
CA LEU A 130 -1.67 1.77 11.38
C LEU A 130 -2.87 0.82 11.23
N MET A 131 -4.00 1.14 11.88
CA MET A 131 -5.24 0.36 11.74
C MET A 131 -5.84 0.44 10.34
N ALA A 132 -5.79 1.61 9.68
CA ALA A 132 -6.23 1.74 8.29
C ALA A 132 -5.40 0.86 7.35
N CYS A 133 -4.08 0.78 7.57
CA CYS A 133 -3.21 -0.14 6.86
C CYS A 133 -3.57 -1.61 7.17
N PHE A 134 -3.80 -1.97 8.43
CA PHE A 134 -4.18 -3.33 8.81
C PHE A 134 -5.45 -3.79 8.09
N TYR A 135 -6.48 -2.94 8.04
CA TYR A 135 -7.76 -3.25 7.39
C TYR A 135 -7.72 -3.22 5.86
N SER A 136 -6.59 -2.84 5.25
CA SER A 136 -6.41 -2.84 3.80
C SER A 136 -6.02 -4.24 3.31
N TRP A 137 -6.81 -4.79 2.39
CA TRP A 137 -6.50 -6.08 1.77
C TRP A 137 -5.23 -6.01 0.88
N ASP A 138 -4.90 -4.84 0.33
CA ASP A 138 -3.64 -4.64 -0.42
C ASP A 138 -2.43 -4.75 0.52
N VAL A 139 -2.52 -4.20 1.72
CA VAL A 139 -1.44 -4.28 2.73
C VAL A 139 -1.30 -5.70 3.24
N LEU A 140 -2.42 -6.43 3.39
CA LEU A 140 -2.40 -7.86 3.67
C LEU A 140 -1.63 -8.62 2.58
N GLU A 141 -1.98 -8.44 1.29
CA GLU A 141 -1.27 -9.09 0.17
C GLU A 141 0.22 -8.74 0.17
N LEU A 142 0.57 -7.47 0.39
CA LEU A 142 1.94 -7.02 0.52
C LEU A 142 2.68 -7.65 1.72
N SER A 143 1.98 -8.04 2.77
CA SER A 143 2.58 -8.60 3.98
C SER A 143 2.68 -10.12 3.93
N THR A 144 1.68 -10.78 3.33
CA THR A 144 1.58 -12.24 3.32
C THR A 144 2.01 -12.89 2.03
N ASN A 145 2.15 -12.13 0.94
CA ASN A 145 2.47 -12.66 -0.39
C ASN A 145 3.59 -11.85 -1.06
N ALA A 146 3.31 -10.60 -1.46
CA ALA A 146 4.25 -9.72 -2.17
C ALA A 146 5.22 -8.96 -1.23
N TYR A 147 5.78 -9.66 -0.24
CA TYR A 147 6.58 -9.11 0.87
C TYR A 147 7.65 -8.10 0.44
N ARG A 148 8.48 -8.46 -0.54
CA ARG A 148 9.56 -7.59 -1.05
C ARG A 148 9.05 -6.26 -1.55
N GLN A 149 7.91 -6.28 -2.24
CA GLN A 149 7.27 -5.10 -2.78
C GLN A 149 6.72 -4.22 -1.65
N GLY A 150 6.16 -4.83 -0.60
CA GLY A 150 5.66 -4.14 0.58
C GLY A 150 6.77 -3.38 1.32
N VAL A 151 7.89 -4.05 1.59
CA VAL A 151 9.08 -3.43 2.17
C VAL A 151 9.61 -2.30 1.29
N ALA A 152 9.77 -2.53 -0.01
CA ALA A 152 10.30 -1.53 -0.94
C ALA A 152 9.40 -0.29 -1.00
N ALA A 153 8.07 -0.47 -1.02
CA ALA A 153 7.11 0.63 -1.03
C ALA A 153 7.19 1.50 0.24
N LEU A 154 7.35 0.88 1.42
CA LEU A 154 7.49 1.60 2.69
C LEU A 154 8.80 2.40 2.75
N ILE A 155 9.93 1.76 2.37
CA ILE A 155 11.24 2.44 2.34
C ILE A 155 11.22 3.59 1.32
N ALA A 156 10.66 3.37 0.13
CA ALA A 156 10.49 4.43 -0.87
C ALA A 156 9.58 5.55 -0.36
N GLY A 157 8.49 5.24 0.35
CA GLY A 157 7.62 6.24 0.96
C GLY A 157 8.35 7.11 2.01
N ILE A 158 9.19 6.51 2.86
CA ILE A 158 10.05 7.24 3.79
C ILE A 158 11.02 8.15 3.04
N ALA A 159 11.65 7.63 1.98
CA ALA A 159 12.55 8.39 1.13
C ALA A 159 11.86 9.60 0.48
N CYS A 160 10.63 9.44 -0.03
CA CYS A 160 9.83 10.53 -0.57
C CYS A 160 9.58 11.64 0.46
N ILE A 161 9.22 11.30 1.69
CA ILE A 161 9.01 12.29 2.76
C ILE A 161 10.31 13.06 3.04
N LEU A 162 11.45 12.37 3.09
CA LEU A 162 12.75 13.01 3.27
C LEU A 162 13.12 13.91 2.08
N PHE A 163 12.81 13.49 0.87
CA PHE A 163 13.02 14.26 -0.35
C PHE A 163 12.22 15.58 -0.31
N TYR A 164 10.94 15.51 0.05
CA TYR A 164 10.08 16.70 0.24
C TYR A 164 10.53 17.60 1.40
N ARG A 165 11.24 17.05 2.38
CA ARG A 165 11.93 17.79 3.45
C ARG A 165 13.32 18.29 3.04
N LYS A 166 13.68 18.20 1.76
CA LYS A 166 14.98 18.62 1.19
C LYS A 166 16.19 17.87 1.76
N ARG A 167 15.99 16.70 2.37
CA ARG A 167 17.07 15.81 2.84
C ARG A 167 17.49 14.85 1.73
N PHE A 168 17.99 15.41 0.62
CA PHE A 168 18.21 14.68 -0.63
C PHE A 168 19.18 13.49 -0.49
N LEU A 169 20.30 13.66 0.23
CA LEU A 169 21.26 12.56 0.41
C LEU A 169 20.62 11.35 1.11
N SER A 170 19.93 11.57 2.23
CA SER A 170 19.23 10.50 2.96
C SER A 170 18.11 9.88 2.12
N ALA A 171 17.39 10.69 1.35
CA ALA A 171 16.35 10.20 0.44
C ALA A 171 16.94 9.31 -0.66
N THR A 172 18.02 9.74 -1.32
CA THR A 172 18.69 8.96 -2.38
C THR A 172 19.22 7.63 -1.86
N LEU A 173 19.83 7.60 -0.67
CA LEU A 173 20.29 6.36 -0.04
C LEU A 173 19.12 5.40 0.20
N LEU A 174 18.00 5.90 0.73
CA LEU A 174 16.83 5.05 0.96
C LEU A 174 16.13 4.62 -0.35
N PHE A 175 16.11 5.46 -1.40
CA PHE A 175 15.64 5.03 -2.71
C PHE A 175 16.50 3.89 -3.28
N TYR A 176 17.82 3.97 -3.13
CA TYR A 176 18.72 2.88 -3.52
C TYR A 176 18.42 1.59 -2.74
N VAL A 177 18.20 1.68 -1.43
CA VAL A 177 17.77 0.53 -0.61
C VAL A 177 16.42 -0.01 -1.09
N ALA A 178 15.42 0.83 -1.34
CA ALA A 178 14.12 0.38 -1.82
C ALA A 178 14.21 -0.39 -3.17
N LEU A 179 14.98 0.15 -4.12
CA LEU A 179 15.25 -0.49 -5.41
C LEU A 179 15.96 -1.84 -5.27
N SER A 180 16.82 -1.97 -4.25
CA SER A 180 17.50 -3.24 -3.95
C SER A 180 16.59 -4.33 -3.40
N PHE A 181 15.42 -3.99 -2.85
CA PHE A 181 14.38 -4.96 -2.46
C PHE A 181 13.49 -5.30 -3.65
N HIS A 182 13.08 -4.29 -4.42
CA HIS A 182 12.19 -4.47 -5.56
C HIS A 182 12.39 -3.38 -6.61
N TRP A 183 12.79 -3.78 -7.83
CA TRP A 183 13.07 -2.84 -8.94
C TRP A 183 11.85 -1.96 -9.29
N GLY A 184 10.63 -2.50 -9.17
CA GLY A 184 9.38 -1.74 -9.37
C GLY A 184 9.23 -0.51 -8.47
N ALA A 185 10.02 -0.38 -7.39
CA ALA A 185 10.06 0.85 -6.58
C ALA A 185 10.46 2.09 -7.40
N VAL A 186 11.08 1.91 -8.58
CA VAL A 186 11.36 2.98 -9.53
C VAL A 186 10.13 3.82 -9.86
N VAL A 187 8.94 3.22 -9.87
CA VAL A 187 7.67 3.93 -10.11
C VAL A 187 7.43 4.99 -9.04
N VAL A 188 7.65 4.65 -7.77
CA VAL A 188 7.50 5.58 -6.65
C VAL A 188 8.57 6.67 -6.68
N VAL A 189 9.81 6.32 -7.04
CA VAL A 189 10.91 7.28 -7.22
C VAL A 189 10.57 8.31 -8.28
N LEU A 190 10.14 7.85 -9.47
CA LEU A 190 9.75 8.71 -10.58
C LEU A 190 8.55 9.58 -10.22
N ALA A 191 7.52 9.00 -9.59
CA ALA A 191 6.37 9.77 -9.10
C ALA A 191 6.79 10.86 -8.11
N CYS A 192 7.74 10.58 -7.21
CA CYS A 192 8.27 11.56 -6.27
C CYS A 192 9.02 12.69 -6.98
N ILE A 193 9.92 12.37 -7.90
CA ILE A 193 10.68 13.37 -8.66
C ILE A 193 9.73 14.24 -9.48
N VAL A 194 8.83 13.60 -10.24
CA VAL A 194 7.87 14.31 -11.09
C VAL A 194 6.98 15.23 -10.28
N SER A 195 6.43 14.73 -9.16
CA SER A 195 5.57 15.54 -8.31
C SER A 195 6.30 16.68 -7.61
N PHE A 196 7.55 16.48 -7.19
CA PHE A 196 8.31 17.50 -6.49
C PHE A 196 8.71 18.67 -7.41
N PHE A 197 9.13 18.38 -8.64
CA PHE A 197 9.64 19.41 -9.55
C PHE A 197 8.57 20.03 -10.45
N PHE A 198 7.54 19.28 -10.85
CA PHE A 198 6.64 19.71 -11.93
C PHE A 198 5.18 19.90 -11.52
N LEU A 199 4.75 19.42 -10.35
CA LEU A 199 3.34 19.52 -9.96
C LEU A 199 3.11 20.61 -8.92
N ASN A 200 2.16 21.50 -9.22
CA ASN A 200 1.56 22.38 -8.22
C ASN A 200 0.29 21.76 -7.62
N SER A 201 -0.25 22.38 -6.56
CA SER A 201 -1.45 21.90 -5.85
C SER A 201 -2.66 21.68 -6.76
N ARG A 202 -2.88 22.55 -7.75
CA ARG A 202 -3.99 22.40 -8.70
C ARG A 202 -3.79 21.17 -9.58
N MET A 203 -2.58 20.97 -10.11
CA MET A 203 -2.25 19.81 -10.94
C MET A 203 -2.43 18.50 -10.17
N ILE A 204 -2.06 18.46 -8.89
CA ILE A 204 -2.26 17.27 -8.03
C ILE A 204 -3.75 16.95 -7.88
N VAL A 205 -4.61 17.97 -7.70
CA VAL A 205 -6.07 17.80 -7.61
C VAL A 205 -6.66 17.36 -8.95
N TYR A 206 -6.21 17.95 -10.07
CA TYR A 206 -6.65 17.52 -11.40
C TYR A 206 -6.23 16.09 -11.71
N ALA A 207 -5.02 15.70 -11.33
CA ALA A 207 -4.55 14.32 -11.44
C ALA A 207 -5.44 13.35 -10.66
N ALA A 208 -5.83 13.69 -9.43
CA ALA A 208 -6.78 12.88 -8.66
C ALA A 208 -8.17 12.80 -9.30
N ARG A 209 -8.70 13.92 -9.81
CA ARG A 209 -9.99 13.95 -10.52
C ARG A 209 -9.96 13.07 -11.77
N PHE A 210 -8.89 13.19 -12.55
CA PHE A 210 -8.68 12.37 -13.74
C PHE A 210 -8.61 10.87 -13.37
N ALA A 211 -7.80 10.51 -12.38
CA ALA A 211 -7.73 9.13 -11.90
C ALA A 211 -9.09 8.60 -11.44
N LEU A 212 -9.87 9.40 -10.71
CA LEU A 212 -11.20 9.00 -10.23
C LEU A 212 -12.15 8.72 -11.39
N VAL A 213 -12.21 9.62 -12.37
CA VAL A 213 -13.05 9.43 -13.57
C VAL A 213 -12.61 8.18 -14.33
N MET A 214 -11.30 8.00 -14.55
CA MET A 214 -10.77 6.83 -15.23
C MET A 214 -11.11 5.52 -14.50
N PHE A 215 -11.02 5.48 -13.17
CA PHE A 215 -11.41 4.31 -12.39
C PHE A 215 -12.90 4.01 -12.52
N LEU A 216 -13.75 5.03 -12.47
CA LEU A 216 -15.20 4.86 -12.64
C LEU A 216 -15.53 4.37 -14.05
N CYS A 217 -14.86 4.89 -15.08
CA CYS A 217 -14.99 4.40 -16.45
C CYS A 217 -14.51 2.95 -16.59
N ALA A 218 -13.37 2.59 -15.98
CA ALA A 218 -12.78 1.25 -16.07
C ALA A 218 -13.70 0.14 -15.51
N ILE A 219 -14.61 0.46 -14.58
CA ILE A 219 -15.60 -0.52 -14.09
C ILE A 219 -16.44 -1.07 -15.26
N PHE A 220 -16.83 -0.20 -16.20
CA PHE A 220 -17.78 -0.50 -17.27
C PHE A 220 -17.13 -0.66 -18.64
N ILE A 221 -16.04 0.07 -18.90
CA ILE A 221 -15.41 0.19 -20.22
C ILE A 221 -13.98 -0.34 -20.12
N LYS A 222 -13.56 -1.14 -21.11
CA LYS A 222 -12.19 -1.63 -21.19
C LYS A 222 -11.23 -0.47 -21.48
N VAL A 223 -10.54 0.00 -20.46
CA VAL A 223 -9.38 0.90 -20.55
C VAL A 223 -8.15 0.05 -20.82
N ASP A 224 -7.69 0.02 -22.07
CA ASP A 224 -6.53 -0.79 -22.51
C ASP A 224 -5.40 0.07 -23.09
N ILE A 225 -4.96 1.06 -22.31
CA ILE A 225 -3.95 2.04 -22.75
C ILE A 225 -2.61 1.34 -23.03
N VAL A 226 -2.26 0.32 -22.25
CA VAL A 226 -1.00 -0.42 -22.45
C VAL A 226 -1.05 -1.30 -23.70
N GLY A 227 -2.18 -1.94 -23.98
CA GLY A 227 -2.38 -2.68 -25.23
C GLY A 227 -2.19 -1.76 -26.45
N LEU A 228 -2.82 -0.58 -26.42
CA LEU A 228 -2.66 0.42 -27.48
C LEU A 228 -1.20 0.91 -27.61
N LEU A 229 -0.51 1.15 -26.51
CA LEU A 229 0.91 1.56 -26.54
C LEU A 229 1.81 0.44 -27.08
N TYR A 230 1.52 -0.81 -26.73
CA TYR A 230 2.29 -1.96 -27.18
C TYR A 230 2.21 -2.17 -28.70
N GLU A 231 1.03 -2.00 -29.30
CA GLU A 231 0.88 -2.02 -30.77
C GLU A 231 1.86 -1.05 -31.44
N HIS A 232 2.08 0.13 -30.84
CA HIS A 232 3.01 1.13 -31.36
C HIS A 232 4.48 0.83 -31.00
N VAL A 233 4.77 0.30 -29.81
CA VAL A 233 6.15 -0.01 -29.37
C VAL A 233 6.71 -1.27 -30.03
N SER A 234 5.87 -2.25 -30.34
CA SER A 234 6.27 -3.45 -31.11
C SER A 234 6.85 -3.08 -32.48
N SER A 235 6.35 -2.01 -33.11
CA SER A 235 6.90 -1.45 -34.35
C SER A 235 8.34 -0.90 -34.21
N LEU A 236 8.77 -0.60 -32.98
CA LEU A 236 10.13 -0.14 -32.65
C LEU A 236 11.05 -1.28 -32.18
N GLY A 237 10.61 -2.54 -32.27
CA GLY A 237 11.37 -3.71 -31.81
C GLY A 237 12.77 -3.85 -32.42
N PHE A 238 13.01 -3.24 -33.60
CA PHE A 238 14.32 -3.19 -34.24
C PHE A 238 15.39 -2.42 -33.44
N LEU A 239 14.98 -1.51 -32.53
CA LEU A 239 15.89 -0.73 -31.70
C LEU A 239 16.42 -1.50 -30.47
N PHE A 240 15.80 -2.61 -30.11
CA PHE A 240 16.11 -3.40 -28.90
C PHE A 240 16.61 -4.80 -29.27
N SER A 241 17.65 -4.88 -30.09
CA SER A 241 18.24 -6.14 -30.52
C SER A 241 18.66 -6.99 -29.30
N GLY A 242 18.24 -8.26 -29.28
CA GLY A 242 18.51 -9.21 -28.20
C GLY A 242 17.45 -9.29 -27.09
N VAL A 243 16.42 -8.42 -27.10
CA VAL A 243 15.27 -8.52 -26.17
C VAL A 243 13.99 -8.76 -26.96
N ASN A 244 13.36 -9.93 -26.76
CA ASN A 244 12.03 -10.18 -27.32
C ASN A 244 10.97 -9.37 -26.57
N LEU A 245 10.83 -8.10 -26.95
CA LEU A 245 9.89 -7.16 -26.34
C LEU A 245 8.45 -7.65 -26.42
N SER A 246 8.10 -8.33 -27.52
CA SER A 246 6.76 -8.89 -27.72
C SER A 246 6.45 -9.95 -26.68
N SER A 247 7.31 -10.95 -26.53
CA SER A 247 7.13 -12.01 -25.52
C SER A 247 7.03 -11.46 -24.09
N LYS A 248 7.80 -10.42 -23.75
CA LYS A 248 7.71 -9.77 -22.43
C LYS A 248 6.40 -9.00 -22.26
N ALA A 249 5.98 -8.21 -23.26
CA ALA A 249 4.74 -7.46 -23.21
C ALA A 249 3.51 -8.39 -23.18
N ASP A 250 3.51 -9.45 -23.98
CA ASP A 250 2.44 -10.44 -24.05
C ASP A 250 2.28 -11.17 -22.71
N ALA A 251 3.38 -11.50 -22.01
CA ALA A 251 3.31 -12.07 -20.66
C ALA A 251 2.64 -11.13 -19.63
N TYR A 252 2.73 -9.81 -19.83
CA TYR A 252 2.14 -8.81 -18.95
C TYR A 252 0.72 -8.40 -19.36
N LEU A 253 0.38 -8.44 -20.65
CA LEU A 253 -0.91 -8.03 -21.20
C LEU A 253 -1.90 -9.18 -21.33
N ALA A 254 -1.42 -10.33 -21.79
CA ALA A 254 -2.21 -11.48 -22.18
C ALA A 254 -1.66 -12.78 -21.57
N GLY A 255 -1.15 -12.72 -20.33
CA GLY A 255 -0.37 -13.79 -19.68
C GLY A 255 -1.05 -15.16 -19.51
N GLY A 256 -2.20 -15.39 -20.17
CA GLY A 256 -2.84 -16.70 -20.32
C GLY A 256 -3.48 -17.24 -19.05
N VAL A 257 -3.47 -16.45 -17.97
CA VAL A 257 -4.07 -16.85 -16.69
C VAL A 257 -5.48 -16.25 -16.61
N GLU A 258 -6.48 -17.08 -16.89
CA GLU A 258 -7.89 -16.70 -16.72
C GLU A 258 -8.14 -16.18 -15.29
N GLY A 259 -8.79 -15.02 -15.17
CA GLY A 259 -9.13 -14.43 -13.89
C GLY A 259 -7.97 -13.70 -13.22
N ALA A 260 -6.87 -13.45 -13.93
CA ALA A 260 -5.80 -12.56 -13.48
C ALA A 260 -5.88 -11.15 -14.09
N ASN A 261 -6.72 -10.95 -15.11
CA ASN A 261 -7.01 -9.64 -15.69
C ASN A 261 -8.20 -8.97 -14.98
N PHE A 262 -8.19 -7.64 -14.86
CA PHE A 262 -9.32 -6.90 -14.30
C PHE A 262 -10.62 -7.11 -15.07
N TYR A 263 -10.53 -7.19 -16.40
CA TYR A 263 -11.69 -7.27 -17.27
C TYR A 263 -12.29 -8.67 -17.35
N ASP A 264 -11.59 -9.71 -16.87
CA ASP A 264 -12.14 -11.07 -16.71
C ASP A 264 -13.20 -11.11 -15.60
N PHE A 265 -13.17 -10.15 -14.67
CA PHE A 265 -14.09 -10.10 -13.56
C PHE A 265 -15.42 -9.43 -13.91
N ASN A 266 -16.49 -9.86 -13.25
CA ASN A 266 -17.76 -9.15 -13.25
C ASN A 266 -17.67 -7.80 -12.50
N ILE A 267 -18.67 -6.92 -12.72
CA ILE A 267 -18.69 -5.56 -12.16
C ILE A 267 -18.48 -5.52 -10.63
N PRO A 268 -19.18 -6.33 -9.81
CA PRO A 268 -18.96 -6.30 -8.35
C PRO A 268 -17.52 -6.61 -7.95
N ARG A 269 -16.88 -7.58 -8.62
CA ARG A 269 -15.50 -7.95 -8.34
C ARG A 269 -14.52 -6.89 -8.86
N ARG A 270 -14.80 -6.24 -9.99
CA ARG A 270 -14.05 -5.04 -10.43
C ARG A 270 -14.08 -3.94 -9.37
N ILE A 271 -15.26 -3.61 -8.85
CA ILE A 271 -15.43 -2.60 -7.79
C ILE A 271 -14.64 -2.99 -6.54
N TYR A 272 -14.76 -4.23 -6.08
CA TYR A 272 -14.02 -4.77 -4.92
C TYR A 272 -12.51 -4.50 -5.03
N ASN A 273 -11.95 -4.78 -6.21
CA ASN A 273 -10.50 -4.75 -6.44
C ASN A 273 -9.89 -3.34 -6.51
N ILE A 274 -10.70 -2.29 -6.68
CA ILE A 274 -10.24 -0.89 -6.70
C ILE A 274 -10.72 -0.10 -5.48
N LEU A 275 -11.45 -0.73 -4.56
CA LEU A 275 -12.22 -0.04 -3.53
C LEU A 275 -11.33 0.73 -2.53
N THR A 276 -10.19 0.13 -2.17
CA THR A 276 -9.17 0.70 -1.29
C THR A 276 -8.51 1.95 -1.86
N THR A 277 -8.53 2.13 -3.19
CA THR A 277 -8.04 3.34 -3.87
C THR A 277 -9.17 4.33 -4.14
N ILE A 278 -10.30 3.87 -4.70
CA ILE A 278 -11.35 4.76 -5.20
C ILE A 278 -12.06 5.54 -4.07
N ILE A 279 -12.20 4.95 -2.88
CA ILE A 279 -12.87 5.62 -1.75
C ILE A 279 -12.05 6.80 -1.23
N PRO A 280 -10.79 6.62 -0.79
CA PRO A 280 -9.98 7.76 -0.35
C PRO A 280 -9.79 8.79 -1.48
N LEU A 281 -9.74 8.35 -2.74
CA LEU A 281 -9.65 9.25 -3.90
C LEU A 281 -10.92 10.09 -4.07
N GLY A 282 -12.10 9.47 -3.98
CA GLY A 282 -13.40 10.15 -4.01
C GLY A 282 -13.54 11.16 -2.88
N MET A 283 -13.15 10.77 -1.65
CA MET A 283 -13.10 11.70 -0.52
C MET A 283 -12.14 12.88 -0.81
N PHE A 284 -10.93 12.61 -1.28
CA PHE A 284 -9.96 13.66 -1.61
C PHE A 284 -10.50 14.64 -2.66
N VAL A 285 -11.09 14.13 -3.74
CA VAL A 285 -11.70 14.95 -4.80
C VAL A 285 -12.83 15.81 -4.26
N ILE A 286 -13.79 15.22 -3.52
CA ILE A 286 -14.94 15.95 -2.96
C ILE A 286 -14.48 17.07 -2.04
N TYR A 287 -13.54 16.78 -1.13
CA TYR A 287 -13.09 17.79 -0.15
C TYR A 287 -12.25 18.90 -0.78
N THR A 288 -11.57 18.66 -1.91
CA THR A 288 -10.79 19.66 -2.63
C THR A 288 -11.56 20.43 -3.69
N ILE A 289 -12.89 20.24 -3.82
CA ILE A 289 -13.75 21.14 -4.61
C ILE A 289 -13.73 22.55 -4.01
N ASN A 290 -13.74 22.67 -2.67
CA ASN A 290 -13.68 23.95 -2.00
C ASN A 290 -12.24 24.47 -1.92
N LYS A 291 -12.00 25.69 -2.42
CA LYS A 291 -10.68 26.33 -2.44
C LYS A 291 -10.01 26.41 -1.06
N LYS A 292 -10.76 26.75 0.00
CA LYS A 292 -10.22 26.85 1.38
C LYS A 292 -9.77 25.49 1.91
N ASN A 293 -10.46 24.42 1.52
CA ASN A 293 -10.07 23.06 1.89
C ASN A 293 -8.82 22.63 1.12
N MET A 294 -8.75 22.95 -0.17
CA MET A 294 -7.55 22.71 -0.99
C MET A 294 -6.33 23.40 -0.36
N GLU A 295 -6.40 24.69 -0.05
CA GLU A 295 -5.30 25.43 0.60
C GLU A 295 -4.83 24.76 1.90
N TYR A 296 -5.75 24.23 2.70
CA TYR A 296 -5.41 23.47 3.89
C TYR A 296 -4.61 22.20 3.58
N PHE A 297 -5.10 21.37 2.66
CA PHE A 297 -4.46 20.10 2.33
C PHE A 297 -3.04 20.28 1.77
N PHE A 298 -2.76 21.41 1.11
CA PHE A 298 -1.45 21.72 0.53
C PHE A 298 -0.63 22.71 1.37
N SER A 299 -0.92 22.87 2.66
CA SER A 299 -0.23 23.84 3.54
C SER A 299 1.11 23.37 4.11
N ASP A 300 1.46 22.08 4.00
CA ASP A 300 2.71 21.54 4.51
C ASP A 300 3.31 20.53 3.53
N SER A 301 4.65 20.51 3.41
CA SER A 301 5.37 19.72 2.41
C SER A 301 5.10 18.22 2.51
N GLN A 302 4.84 17.71 3.71
CA GLN A 302 4.55 16.30 3.89
C GLN A 302 3.15 15.93 3.39
N ARG A 303 2.15 16.80 3.61
CA ARG A 303 0.81 16.59 3.04
C ARG A 303 0.86 16.67 1.53
N ILE A 304 1.63 17.62 0.99
CA ILE A 304 1.86 17.73 -0.46
C ILE A 304 2.44 16.42 -0.99
N CYS A 305 3.47 15.87 -0.34
CA CYS A 305 4.09 14.60 -0.70
C CYS A 305 3.09 13.44 -0.75
N ILE A 306 2.30 13.24 0.31
CA ILE A 306 1.34 12.14 0.39
C ILE A 306 0.28 12.27 -0.71
N LEU A 307 -0.28 13.47 -0.89
CA LEU A 307 -1.35 13.72 -1.84
C LEU A 307 -0.85 13.65 -3.28
N SER A 308 0.36 14.14 -3.56
CA SER A 308 0.95 14.07 -4.90
C SER A 308 1.24 12.63 -5.32
N LEU A 309 1.81 11.83 -4.42
CA LEU A 309 2.08 10.41 -4.65
C LEU A 309 0.76 9.64 -4.77
N PHE A 310 -0.20 9.88 -3.89
CA PHE A 310 -1.53 9.25 -3.97
C PHE A 310 -2.21 9.54 -5.32
N SER A 311 -2.20 10.80 -5.79
CA SER A 311 -2.76 11.15 -7.10
C SER A 311 -2.02 10.47 -8.26
N LEU A 312 -0.69 10.56 -8.31
CA LEU A 312 0.10 10.02 -9.43
C LEU A 312 0.09 8.50 -9.48
N LEU A 313 0.18 7.84 -8.33
CA LEU A 313 0.14 6.38 -8.26
C LEU A 313 -1.26 5.83 -8.53
N SER A 314 -2.31 6.61 -8.26
CA SER A 314 -3.68 6.31 -8.71
C SER A 314 -3.81 6.39 -10.24
N ILE A 315 -3.18 7.39 -10.89
CA ILE A 315 -3.10 7.43 -12.36
C ILE A 315 -2.35 6.21 -12.89
N TYR A 316 -1.17 5.93 -12.34
CA TYR A 316 -0.38 4.75 -12.71
C TYR A 316 -1.20 3.46 -12.61
N GLY A 317 -1.91 3.28 -11.49
CA GLY A 317 -2.75 2.10 -11.27
C GLY A 317 -3.85 1.94 -12.33
N VAL A 318 -4.55 3.01 -12.69
CA VAL A 318 -5.63 2.93 -13.67
C VAL A 318 -5.13 2.80 -15.11
N LEU A 319 -3.98 3.41 -15.44
CA LEU A 319 -3.37 3.25 -16.77
C LEU A 319 -2.97 1.79 -17.06
N LEU A 320 -2.57 1.06 -16.01
CA LEU A 320 -2.13 -0.34 -16.11
C LEU A 320 -3.20 -1.35 -15.67
N ILE A 321 -4.46 -0.92 -15.59
CA ILE A 321 -5.53 -1.77 -15.03
C ILE A 321 -5.87 -2.96 -15.94
N SER A 322 -5.55 -2.89 -17.24
CA SER A 322 -5.74 -3.99 -18.19
C SER A 322 -4.64 -5.06 -18.12
N MET A 323 -3.59 -4.88 -17.32
CA MET A 323 -2.51 -5.86 -17.23
C MET A 323 -2.94 -7.10 -16.43
N THR A 324 -2.31 -8.23 -16.75
CA THR A 324 -2.37 -9.43 -15.92
C THR A 324 -1.76 -9.11 -14.56
N TRP A 325 -2.44 -9.49 -13.47
CA TRP A 325 -2.06 -9.16 -12.08
C TRP A 325 -2.10 -7.66 -11.75
N PHE A 326 -2.98 -6.88 -12.39
CA PHE A 326 -3.11 -5.43 -12.20
C PHE A 326 -3.16 -4.95 -10.73
N MET A 327 -3.65 -5.76 -9.78
CA MET A 327 -3.65 -5.42 -8.34
C MET A 327 -2.27 -5.00 -7.84
N ARG A 328 -1.21 -5.63 -8.39
CA ARG A 328 0.18 -5.35 -8.02
C ARG A 328 0.57 -3.91 -8.30
N ASN A 329 -0.14 -3.21 -9.19
CA ASN A 329 0.07 -1.80 -9.47
C ASN A 329 -0.49 -0.89 -8.35
N PHE A 330 -1.54 -1.33 -7.65
CA PHE A 330 -2.13 -0.57 -6.53
C PHE A 330 -1.33 -0.67 -5.23
N TYR A 331 -0.48 -1.68 -5.10
CA TYR A 331 0.38 -1.87 -3.93
C TYR A 331 1.30 -0.67 -3.65
N TRP A 332 1.77 0.02 -4.70
CA TRP A 332 2.57 1.23 -4.54
C TRP A 332 1.77 2.41 -3.95
N ASN A 333 0.46 2.42 -4.19
CA ASN A 333 -0.45 3.49 -3.80
C ASN A 333 -1.00 3.31 -2.37
N THR A 334 -1.13 2.07 -1.91
CA THR A 334 -1.98 1.72 -0.77
C THR A 334 -1.62 2.43 0.53
N PHE A 335 -0.33 2.61 0.83
CA PHE A 335 0.10 3.30 2.06
C PHE A 335 -0.25 4.80 2.04
N PHE A 336 -0.20 5.45 0.87
CA PHE A 336 -0.61 6.85 0.72
C PHE A 336 -2.14 6.99 0.75
N ALA A 337 -2.86 6.02 0.18
CA ALA A 337 -4.31 5.94 0.30
C ALA A 337 -4.75 5.82 1.77
N CYS A 338 -4.11 4.93 2.54
CA CYS A 338 -4.37 4.77 3.97
C CYS A 338 -3.99 6.03 4.77
N ALA A 339 -2.94 6.75 4.39
CA ALA A 339 -2.53 8.00 5.03
C ALA A 339 -3.55 9.14 4.84
N PHE A 340 -4.43 9.05 3.84
CA PHE A 340 -5.45 10.07 3.61
C PHE A 340 -6.48 10.15 4.76
N TYR A 341 -6.86 9.00 5.35
CA TYR A 341 -7.83 8.93 6.45
C TYR A 341 -7.46 9.78 7.68
N PRO A 342 -6.24 9.66 8.26
CA PRO A 342 -5.81 10.52 9.36
C PRO A 342 -5.63 12.00 8.92
N LEU A 343 -5.19 12.27 7.68
CA LEU A 343 -5.14 13.66 7.17
C LEU A 343 -6.52 14.30 7.11
N PHE A 344 -7.52 13.52 6.72
CA PHE A 344 -8.91 13.94 6.70
C PHE A 344 -9.42 14.30 8.10
N LEU A 345 -9.15 13.46 9.11
CA LEU A 345 -9.52 13.79 10.49
C LEU A 345 -8.75 15.00 11.04
N GLU A 346 -7.48 15.17 10.65
CA GLU A 346 -6.72 16.36 10.99
C GLU A 346 -7.40 17.63 10.43
N PHE A 347 -7.86 17.59 9.18
CA PHE A 347 -8.66 18.67 8.59
C PHE A 347 -9.94 18.97 9.40
N ILE A 348 -10.71 17.93 9.76
CA ILE A 348 -11.93 18.10 10.55
C ILE A 348 -11.61 18.70 11.92
N GLN A 349 -10.55 18.24 12.60
CA GLN A 349 -10.14 18.78 13.89
C GLN A 349 -9.83 20.28 13.82
N GLN A 350 -9.17 20.73 12.74
CA GLN A 350 -8.77 22.14 12.61
C GLN A 350 -9.90 23.04 12.12
N LYS A 351 -10.77 22.57 11.20
CA LYS A 351 -11.80 23.42 10.59
C LYS A 351 -13.17 23.31 11.24
N ILE A 352 -13.54 22.14 11.74
CA ILE A 352 -14.87 21.88 12.30
C ILE A 352 -14.75 21.00 13.56
N PRO A 353 -14.03 21.44 14.61
CA PRO A 353 -13.69 20.62 15.77
C PRO A 353 -14.92 20.02 16.47
N LYS A 354 -16.05 20.74 16.48
CA LYS A 354 -17.33 20.26 17.05
C LYS A 354 -17.84 18.97 16.40
N LYS A 355 -17.44 18.67 15.17
CA LYS A 355 -17.84 17.45 14.44
C LYS A 355 -16.79 16.34 14.51
N LEU A 356 -15.62 16.57 15.11
CA LEU A 356 -14.50 15.60 15.11
C LEU A 356 -14.93 14.22 15.61
N THR A 357 -15.63 14.16 16.76
CA THR A 357 -16.14 12.90 17.32
C THR A 357 -17.01 12.13 16.33
N LYS A 358 -17.97 12.82 15.69
CA LYS A 358 -18.86 12.22 14.69
C LYS A 358 -18.08 11.64 13.51
N TYR A 359 -17.16 12.40 12.93
CA TYR A 359 -16.36 11.94 11.79
C TYR A 359 -15.40 10.82 12.15
N CYS A 360 -14.80 10.86 13.36
CA CYS A 360 -13.91 9.83 13.83
C CYS A 360 -14.64 8.49 14.03
N ILE A 361 -15.82 8.51 14.68
CA ILE A 361 -16.66 7.31 14.83
C ILE A 361 -17.11 6.79 13.46
N ALA A 362 -17.63 7.67 12.60
CA ALA A 362 -18.09 7.27 11.27
C ALA A 362 -16.97 6.63 10.44
N LEU A 363 -15.75 7.19 10.50
CA LEU A 363 -14.60 6.65 9.79
C LEU A 363 -14.15 5.31 10.35
N SER A 364 -14.13 5.13 11.67
CA SER A 364 -13.77 3.83 12.28
C SER A 364 -14.80 2.74 11.96
N VAL A 365 -16.09 3.05 12.05
CA VAL A 365 -17.16 2.12 11.63
C VAL A 365 -17.02 1.79 10.14
N PHE A 366 -16.75 2.80 9.31
CA PHE A 366 -16.51 2.59 7.88
C PHE A 366 -15.33 1.66 7.61
N LEU A 367 -14.17 1.87 8.24
CA LEU A 367 -12.98 1.02 8.08
C LEU A 367 -13.26 -0.42 8.51
N LEU A 368 -13.99 -0.60 9.62
CA LEU A 368 -14.39 -1.92 10.10
C LEU A 368 -15.30 -2.63 9.10
N LEU A 369 -16.37 -1.99 8.65
CA LEU A 369 -17.30 -2.55 7.67
C LEU A 369 -16.60 -2.85 6.34
N LEU A 370 -15.71 -1.95 5.90
CA LEU A 370 -14.89 -2.14 4.71
C LEU A 370 -14.02 -3.40 4.84
N SER A 371 -13.37 -3.60 5.99
CA SER A 371 -12.55 -4.79 6.22
C SER A 371 -13.38 -6.07 6.17
N CYS A 372 -14.62 -6.05 6.69
CA CYS A 372 -15.52 -7.21 6.69
C CYS A 372 -15.94 -7.61 5.27
N ILE A 373 -16.07 -6.65 4.36
CA ILE A 373 -16.38 -6.94 2.96
C ILE A 373 -15.15 -7.22 2.10
N THR A 374 -13.95 -6.81 2.54
CA THR A 374 -12.67 -6.97 1.82
C THR A 374 -11.71 -7.93 2.53
N MET A 375 -10.78 -7.40 3.33
CA MET A 375 -9.66 -8.10 3.95
C MET A 375 -10.06 -9.46 4.56
N TRP A 376 -11.11 -9.49 5.40
CA TRP A 376 -11.55 -10.70 6.10
C TRP A 376 -12.14 -11.80 5.21
N ARG A 377 -12.34 -11.51 3.91
CA ARG A 377 -12.88 -12.43 2.91
C ARG A 377 -11.86 -12.77 1.82
N THR A 378 -10.67 -12.19 1.85
CA THR A 378 -9.69 -12.38 0.80
C THR A 378 -9.12 -13.82 0.83
N PRO A 379 -8.90 -14.47 -0.32
CA PRO A 379 -8.35 -15.83 -0.38
C PRO A 379 -7.03 -16.01 0.40
N SER A 380 -6.18 -14.98 0.42
CA SER A 380 -4.92 -15.02 1.15
C SER A 380 -5.08 -15.19 2.66
N ILE A 381 -6.20 -14.76 3.26
CA ILE A 381 -6.48 -15.04 4.67
C ILE A 381 -6.72 -16.54 4.88
N PHE A 382 -7.55 -17.17 4.05
CA PHE A 382 -7.84 -18.60 4.15
C PHE A 382 -6.58 -19.45 3.96
N ILE A 383 -5.69 -19.05 3.05
CA ILE A 383 -4.42 -19.74 2.82
C ILE A 383 -3.42 -19.53 3.98
N SER A 384 -3.43 -18.33 4.58
CA SER A 384 -2.53 -17.98 5.68
C SER A 384 -3.00 -18.51 7.03
N TYR A 385 -4.29 -18.82 7.15
CA TYR A 385 -4.94 -19.32 8.36
C TYR A 385 -5.96 -20.40 7.99
N PRO A 386 -5.49 -21.60 7.61
CA PRO A 386 -6.37 -22.69 7.21
C PRO A 386 -7.34 -23.13 8.32
#